data_AF-A0A0U1QKL7-F1
#
_entry.id   AF-A0A0U1QKL7-F1
#
_cell.length_a   1.000
_cell.length_b   1.000
_cell.length_c   1.000
_cell.angle_alpha   90.00
_cell.angle_beta   90.00
_cell.angle_gamma   90.00
#
_symmetry.space_group_name_H-M   'P 1'
#
loop_
_entity.id
_entity.type
_entity.pdbx_description
1 polymer ?
#
loop_
_entity_poly.entity_id
_entity_poly.type
_entity_poly.pdbx_seq_one_letter_code
_entity_poly.pdbx_strand_id
1 'polypeptide(L)'
;MANHKLFASITVGLQTLVLKIADLTKMSLVDYVKADVSIGADIYNHHMIEFNTVDQACRQLAGFVQIMNDYGVREYRAVAASSVKEARNAEYIKEQIRIKTGLNLTWLANAEERFLHNQAVAYNSDRFNELIQKGTMLIDIGSGSMQLTVYNAGHFVFSRNIKLGPLRIRELLGDLESKTGDYVEIMEDYIRSKIGGYHQFAPKEIKVQKFVLVGTDLRAFKHMFLGGRIDTLTRERFVELYHHILKIPPQILAKEYKVPYESATQLLPSVMILKKTLELTGAKSITLSDADLADGLIVHELLEMRKKVLDHSFTEDIIVSARNIANRYNCDPEHIMVVERFALHLFDRLRRLHGLDKRDRLLLQLAAILQDTGSYIDMNAHYVHSYYIIQSSEIIGISELERDLVATIARYHSAETPSINNTAFRRLPESSRLVAAKLAALLRIADALDDSRQQKVERIAVSMKKDQVTITARSDDDLSLEKQTFNDKSAYFEEVFGLKPILRG
;
A
#
# COMPACT_ATOMS: atom_id res chain seq x y z
N MET A 1 32.86 -9.12 -21.10
CA MET A 1 31.61 -9.75 -20.61
C MET A 1 30.65 -8.62 -20.25
N ALA A 2 29.40 -8.66 -20.72
CA ALA A 2 28.42 -7.65 -20.34
C ALA A 2 28.23 -7.70 -18.81
N ASN A 3 28.34 -6.56 -18.13
CA ASN A 3 28.20 -6.49 -16.68
C ASN A 3 26.70 -6.62 -16.34
N HIS A 4 26.23 -7.85 -16.15
CA HIS A 4 24.83 -8.13 -15.82
C HIS A 4 24.50 -7.57 -14.44
N LYS A 5 23.45 -6.74 -14.34
CA LYS A 5 22.99 -6.22 -13.06
C LYS A 5 21.97 -7.20 -12.48
N LEU A 6 22.47 -8.19 -11.74
CA LEU A 6 21.62 -9.14 -11.03
C LEU A 6 21.05 -8.51 -9.75
N PHE A 7 19.78 -8.78 -9.49
CA PHE A 7 19.07 -8.33 -8.30
C PHE A 7 18.28 -9.50 -7.70
N ALA A 8 18.32 -9.63 -6.38
CA ALA A 8 17.53 -10.62 -5.65
C ALA A 8 16.36 -9.99 -4.89
N SER A 9 15.18 -10.58 -5.03
CA SER A 9 14.02 -10.29 -4.21
C SER A 9 13.77 -11.45 -3.25
N ILE A 10 13.72 -11.17 -1.95
CA ILE A 10 13.39 -12.15 -0.90
C ILE A 10 12.11 -11.72 -0.19
N THR A 11 11.14 -12.62 -0.09
CA THR A 11 9.92 -12.39 0.68
C THR A 11 9.72 -13.45 1.77
N VAL A 12 9.37 -12.99 2.96
CA VAL A 12 9.01 -13.81 4.13
C VAL A 12 7.51 -13.68 4.36
N GLY A 13 6.76 -14.70 3.93
CA GLY A 13 5.33 -14.81 4.14
C GLY A 13 4.96 -15.66 5.37
N LEU A 14 3.66 -15.89 5.56
CA LEU A 14 3.15 -16.71 6.67
C LEU A 14 3.36 -18.22 6.46
N GLN A 15 3.52 -18.67 5.21
CA GLN A 15 3.64 -20.09 4.89
C GLN A 15 4.86 -20.40 4.02
N THR A 16 5.39 -19.39 3.35
CA THR A 16 6.38 -19.60 2.30
C THR A 16 7.41 -18.49 2.32
N LEU A 17 8.65 -18.87 2.11
CA LEU A 17 9.77 -17.99 1.81
C LEU A 17 10.05 -18.09 0.32
N VAL A 18 10.27 -16.95 -0.34
CA VAL A 18 10.56 -16.92 -1.78
C VAL A 18 11.83 -16.12 -2.02
N LEU A 19 12.70 -16.67 -2.89
CA LEU A 19 13.81 -15.97 -3.53
C LEU A 19 13.54 -15.94 -5.04
N LYS A 20 13.63 -14.75 -5.64
CA LYS A 20 13.74 -14.58 -7.10
C LYS A 20 15.01 -13.81 -7.42
N ILE A 21 15.77 -14.30 -8.39
CA ILE A 21 16.94 -13.60 -8.94
C ILE A 21 16.59 -13.18 -10.36
N ALA A 22 16.75 -11.90 -10.67
CA ALA A 22 16.49 -11.36 -12.00
C ALA A 22 17.71 -10.64 -12.56
N ASP A 23 17.90 -10.74 -13.88
CA ASP A 23 18.82 -9.90 -14.63
C ASP A 23 18.08 -8.63 -15.02
N LEU A 24 18.34 -7.53 -14.30
CA LEU A 24 17.69 -6.25 -14.56
C LEU A 24 18.13 -5.62 -15.88
N THR A 25 19.20 -6.09 -16.51
CA THR A 25 19.63 -5.61 -17.83
C THR A 25 18.86 -6.32 -18.94
N LYS A 26 18.62 -7.63 -18.80
CA LYS A 26 17.79 -8.41 -19.74
C LYS A 26 16.30 -8.38 -19.44
N MET A 27 15.90 -7.86 -18.27
CA MET A 27 14.53 -7.87 -17.77
C MET A 27 13.92 -9.29 -17.71
N SER A 28 14.74 -10.26 -17.30
CA SER A 28 14.37 -11.68 -17.28
C SER A 28 14.65 -12.29 -15.90
N LEU A 29 13.75 -13.18 -15.47
CA LEU A 29 13.98 -14.03 -14.32
C LEU A 29 15.12 -15.00 -14.61
N VAL A 30 16.06 -15.12 -13.68
CA VAL A 30 17.22 -16.02 -13.75
C VAL A 30 16.97 -17.26 -12.91
N ASP A 31 16.49 -17.08 -11.69
CA ASP A 31 16.21 -18.18 -10.77
C ASP A 31 15.00 -17.89 -9.87
N TYR A 32 14.35 -18.96 -9.41
CA TYR A 32 13.21 -18.94 -8.50
C TYR A 32 13.29 -20.11 -7.52
N VAL A 33 13.34 -19.78 -6.23
CA VAL A 33 13.40 -20.75 -5.15
C VAL A 33 12.27 -20.46 -4.17
N LYS A 34 11.58 -21.51 -3.76
CA LYS A 34 10.51 -21.47 -2.76
C LYS A 34 10.80 -22.48 -1.66
N ALA A 35 10.63 -22.05 -0.42
CA ALA A 35 10.68 -22.93 0.75
C ALA A 35 9.39 -22.78 1.57
N ASP A 36 8.81 -23.90 2.00
CA ASP A 36 7.62 -23.90 2.85
C ASP A 36 8.03 -23.84 4.33
N VAL A 37 7.53 -22.85 5.07
CA VAL A 37 7.77 -22.62 6.50
C VAL A 37 6.50 -22.06 7.15
N SER A 38 5.94 -22.77 8.12
CA SER A 38 4.62 -22.50 8.70
C SER A 38 4.59 -21.41 9.78
N ILE A 39 5.16 -20.23 9.49
CA ILE A 39 5.23 -19.09 10.44
C ILE A 39 3.84 -18.68 10.97
N GLY A 40 2.82 -18.69 10.11
CA GLY A 40 1.49 -18.17 10.45
C GLY A 40 0.71 -19.03 11.44
N ALA A 41 0.94 -20.34 11.48
CA ALA A 41 0.28 -21.22 12.44
C ALA A 41 0.68 -20.81 13.88
N ASP A 42 1.97 -20.61 14.12
CA ASP A 42 2.49 -20.16 15.42
C ASP A 42 1.89 -18.81 15.84
N ILE A 43 1.78 -17.85 14.90
CA ILE A 43 1.26 -16.51 15.20
C ILE A 43 -0.22 -16.56 15.60
N TYR A 44 -1.04 -17.35 14.91
CA TYR A 44 -2.47 -17.41 15.20
C TYR A 44 -2.80 -18.26 16.43
N ASN A 45 -2.02 -19.30 16.71
CA ASN A 45 -2.24 -20.18 17.86
C ASN A 45 -1.56 -19.70 19.15
N HIS A 46 -0.38 -19.09 19.04
CA HIS A 46 0.47 -18.75 20.20
C HIS A 46 0.84 -17.27 20.30
N HIS A 47 0.45 -16.43 19.33
CA HIS A 47 0.81 -15.02 19.24
C HIS A 47 2.32 -14.73 19.17
N MET A 48 3.13 -15.75 18.91
CA MET A 48 4.58 -15.69 18.79
C MET A 48 5.04 -16.77 17.84
N ILE A 49 6.17 -16.57 17.17
CA ILE A 49 6.75 -17.60 16.29
C ILE A 49 7.65 -18.50 17.13
N GLU A 50 7.47 -19.81 17.01
CA GLU A 50 8.18 -20.80 17.83
C GLU A 50 9.65 -20.92 17.42
N PHE A 51 10.49 -21.34 18.36
CA PHE A 51 11.94 -21.48 18.14
C PHE A 51 12.28 -22.41 16.95
N ASN A 52 11.58 -23.55 16.84
CA ASN A 52 11.82 -24.50 15.75
C ASN A 52 11.49 -23.88 14.39
N THR A 53 10.39 -23.14 14.28
CA THR A 53 9.98 -22.43 13.06
C THR A 53 10.99 -21.33 12.70
N VAL A 54 11.47 -20.57 13.68
CA VAL A 54 12.53 -19.57 13.48
C VAL A 54 13.82 -20.21 12.97
N ASP A 55 14.23 -21.34 13.55
CA ASP A 55 15.44 -22.05 13.13
C ASP A 55 15.30 -22.61 11.71
N GLN A 56 14.14 -23.19 11.38
CA GLN A 56 13.82 -23.63 10.02
C GLN A 56 13.89 -22.46 9.03
N ALA A 57 13.25 -21.32 9.34
CA ALA A 57 13.29 -20.13 8.51
C ALA A 57 14.73 -19.65 8.27
N CYS A 58 15.55 -19.59 9.34
CA CYS A 58 16.94 -19.17 9.24
C CYS A 58 17.77 -20.11 8.35
N ARG A 59 17.57 -21.43 8.42
CA ARG A 59 18.27 -22.40 7.56
C ARG A 59 17.90 -22.20 6.08
N GLN A 60 16.62 -22.02 5.78
CA GLN A 60 16.15 -21.78 4.41
C GLN A 60 16.70 -20.46 3.86
N LEU A 61 16.65 -19.39 4.66
CA LEU A 61 17.19 -18.09 4.28
C LEU A 61 18.72 -18.10 4.10
N ALA A 62 19.46 -18.85 4.92
CA ALA A 62 20.89 -19.06 4.72
C ALA A 62 21.16 -19.77 3.37
N GLY A 63 20.33 -20.73 2.99
CA GLY A 63 20.35 -21.33 1.66
C GLY A 63 20.14 -20.31 0.54
N PHE A 64 19.19 -19.38 0.71
CA PHE A 64 18.96 -18.29 -0.26
C PHE A 64 20.18 -17.38 -0.40
N VAL A 65 20.86 -17.05 0.71
CA VAL A 65 22.11 -16.28 0.70
C VAL A 65 23.21 -17.01 -0.07
N GLN A 66 23.35 -18.33 0.12
CA GLN A 66 24.32 -19.13 -0.64
C GLN A 66 24.04 -19.06 -2.15
N ILE A 67 22.78 -19.26 -2.54
CA ILE A 67 22.36 -19.18 -3.95
C ILE A 67 22.69 -17.80 -4.52
N MET A 68 22.35 -16.72 -3.81
CA MET A 68 22.71 -15.36 -4.22
C MET A 68 24.21 -15.17 -4.42
N ASN A 69 25.04 -15.72 -3.52
CA ASN A 69 26.49 -15.66 -3.62
C ASN A 69 27.00 -16.43 -4.85
N ASP A 70 26.44 -17.61 -5.12
CA ASP A 70 26.83 -18.45 -6.26
C ASP A 70 26.53 -17.76 -7.61
N TYR A 71 25.41 -17.03 -7.70
CA TYR A 71 25.09 -16.19 -8.86
C TYR A 71 25.87 -14.86 -8.90
N GLY A 72 26.55 -14.47 -7.81
CA GLY A 72 27.24 -13.19 -7.71
C GLY A 72 26.30 -11.98 -7.57
N VAL A 73 25.12 -12.16 -6.98
CA VAL A 73 24.17 -11.08 -6.71
C VAL A 73 24.76 -10.10 -5.69
N ARG A 74 24.75 -8.80 -6.01
CA ARG A 74 25.29 -7.74 -5.13
C ARG A 74 24.22 -6.85 -4.51
N GLU A 75 23.07 -6.76 -5.14
CA GLU A 75 21.94 -5.94 -4.71
C GLU A 75 20.74 -6.84 -4.43
N TYR A 76 20.08 -6.64 -3.30
CA TYR A 76 18.89 -7.39 -2.94
C TYR A 76 17.92 -6.53 -2.14
N ARG A 77 16.65 -6.94 -2.14
CA ARG A 77 15.64 -6.44 -1.22
C ARG A 77 14.97 -7.61 -0.53
N ALA A 78 15.03 -7.64 0.80
CA ALA A 78 14.44 -8.69 1.61
C ALA A 78 13.35 -8.11 2.51
N VAL A 79 12.12 -8.58 2.36
CA VAL A 79 10.95 -8.04 3.08
C VAL A 79 10.17 -9.13 3.80
N ALA A 80 9.52 -8.76 4.90
CA ALA A 80 8.57 -9.62 5.60
C ALA A 80 7.18 -9.01 5.58
N ALA A 81 6.17 -9.84 5.30
CA ALA A 81 4.77 -9.41 5.23
C ALA A 81 4.31 -8.84 6.58
N SER A 82 3.37 -7.89 6.56
CA SER A 82 2.87 -7.23 7.77
C SER A 82 2.28 -8.20 8.80
N SER A 83 1.70 -9.32 8.36
CA SER A 83 1.17 -10.34 9.25
C SER A 83 2.25 -11.06 10.06
N VAL A 84 3.50 -11.10 9.60
CA VAL A 84 4.63 -11.64 10.38
C VAL A 84 4.96 -10.71 11.55
N LYS A 85 4.80 -9.38 11.36
CA LYS A 85 4.98 -8.35 12.39
C LYS A 85 3.92 -8.44 13.51
N GLU A 86 2.82 -9.17 13.31
CA GLU A 86 1.81 -9.41 14.37
C GLU A 86 2.34 -10.28 15.52
N ALA A 87 3.45 -11.01 15.32
CA ALA A 87 4.07 -11.82 16.37
C ALA A 87 4.69 -10.95 17.49
N ARG A 88 4.46 -11.32 18.76
CA ARG A 88 5.03 -10.60 19.92
C ARG A 88 6.56 -10.57 19.93
N ASN A 89 7.20 -11.56 19.31
CA ASN A 89 8.64 -11.70 19.21
C ASN A 89 9.19 -11.32 17.82
N ALA A 90 8.42 -10.65 16.96
CA ALA A 90 8.79 -10.32 15.58
C ALA A 90 10.15 -9.59 15.47
N GLU A 91 10.39 -8.57 16.30
CA GLU A 91 11.65 -7.82 16.27
C GLU A 91 12.86 -8.68 16.67
N TYR A 92 12.70 -9.58 17.64
CA TYR A 92 13.77 -10.52 18.02
C TYR A 92 14.07 -11.50 16.89
N ILE A 93 13.06 -11.92 16.13
CA ILE A 93 13.23 -12.85 15.01
C ILE A 93 13.92 -12.18 13.84
N LYS A 94 13.52 -10.95 13.51
CA LYS A 94 14.19 -10.13 12.51
C LYS A 94 15.68 -9.99 12.83
N GLU A 95 16.02 -9.75 14.09
CA GLU A 95 17.41 -9.68 14.54
C GLU A 95 18.14 -11.02 14.48
N GLN A 96 17.50 -12.13 14.88
CA GLN A 96 18.07 -13.46 14.76
C GLN A 96 18.36 -13.84 13.31
N ILE A 97 17.46 -13.52 12.37
CA ILE A 97 17.68 -13.73 10.94
C ILE A 97 18.90 -12.92 10.47
N ARG A 98 19.01 -11.64 10.88
CA ARG A 98 20.15 -10.80 10.55
C ARG A 98 21.47 -11.40 11.04
N ILE A 99 21.52 -11.85 12.29
CA ILE A 99 22.73 -12.47 12.87
C ILE A 99 23.09 -13.78 12.18
N LYS A 100 22.11 -14.66 11.93
CA LYS A 100 22.35 -16.01 11.38
C LYS A 100 22.62 -16.02 9.87
N THR A 101 22.10 -15.05 9.12
CA THR A 101 22.11 -15.07 7.64
C THR A 101 22.77 -13.85 7.01
N GLY A 102 22.92 -12.75 7.76
CA GLY A 102 23.35 -11.46 7.22
C GLY A 102 22.26 -10.68 6.47
N LEU A 103 21.05 -11.23 6.32
CA LEU A 103 19.95 -10.55 5.63
C LEU A 103 19.34 -9.44 6.49
N ASN A 104 19.23 -8.25 5.91
CA ASN A 104 18.51 -7.14 6.51
C ASN A 104 17.04 -7.17 6.06
N LEU A 105 16.17 -7.72 6.89
CA LEU A 105 14.72 -7.75 6.61
C LEU A 105 14.05 -6.42 6.95
N THR A 106 13.21 -5.92 6.04
CA THR A 106 12.32 -4.79 6.30
C THR A 106 10.87 -5.25 6.43
N TRP A 107 10.13 -4.71 7.40
CA TRP A 107 8.69 -4.91 7.46
C TRP A 107 8.03 -4.19 6.31
N LEU A 108 7.23 -4.90 5.53
CA LEU A 108 6.48 -4.29 4.43
C LEU A 108 5.11 -3.86 4.94
N ALA A 109 4.78 -2.58 4.80
CA ALA A 109 3.44 -2.12 5.12
C ALA A 109 2.43 -2.73 4.14
N ASN A 110 1.19 -2.96 4.60
CA ASN A 110 0.13 -3.49 3.73
C ASN A 110 -0.04 -2.64 2.47
N ALA A 111 -0.14 -1.31 2.61
CA ALA A 111 -0.28 -0.41 1.48
C ALA A 111 0.86 -0.51 0.44
N GLU A 112 2.09 -0.77 0.88
CA GLU A 112 3.24 -0.99 0.00
C GLU A 112 3.17 -2.35 -0.69
N GLU A 113 2.84 -3.40 0.05
CA GLU A 113 2.67 -4.75 -0.51
C GLU A 113 1.67 -4.76 -1.66
N ARG A 114 0.52 -4.09 -1.49
CA ARG A 114 -0.53 -4.04 -2.52
C ARG A 114 -0.14 -3.19 -3.71
N PHE A 115 0.61 -2.12 -3.48
CA PHE A 115 1.17 -1.32 -4.56
C PHE A 115 2.14 -2.15 -5.42
N LEU A 116 3.03 -2.91 -4.79
CA LEU A 116 3.98 -3.78 -5.48
C LEU A 116 3.28 -4.89 -6.27
N HIS A 117 2.23 -5.50 -5.70
CA HIS A 117 1.40 -6.46 -6.43
C HIS A 117 0.71 -5.84 -7.64
N ASN A 118 0.12 -4.65 -7.50
CA ASN A 118 -0.53 -3.99 -8.63
C ASN A 118 0.48 -3.67 -9.74
N GLN A 119 1.71 -3.24 -9.39
CA GLN A 119 2.80 -3.07 -10.35
C GLN A 119 3.18 -4.37 -11.05
N ALA A 120 3.28 -5.48 -10.30
CA ALA A 120 3.57 -6.80 -10.86
C ALA A 120 2.47 -7.28 -11.82
N VAL A 121 1.19 -7.13 -11.44
CA VAL A 121 0.06 -7.48 -12.29
C VAL A 121 0.07 -6.65 -13.57
N ALA A 122 0.33 -5.35 -13.47
CA ALA A 122 0.40 -4.49 -14.65
C ALA A 122 1.59 -4.80 -15.55
N TYR A 123 2.74 -5.15 -14.97
CA TYR A 123 3.93 -5.52 -15.72
C TYR A 123 3.77 -6.87 -16.45
N ASN A 124 3.14 -7.84 -15.79
CA ASN A 124 2.94 -9.20 -16.32
C ASN A 124 1.72 -9.30 -17.26
N SER A 125 0.95 -8.23 -17.43
CA SER A 125 -0.22 -8.18 -18.30
C SER A 125 0.06 -7.31 -19.53
N ASP A 126 0.11 -7.93 -20.70
CA ASP A 126 0.33 -7.22 -21.98
C ASP A 126 -0.72 -6.14 -22.27
N ARG A 127 -1.87 -6.19 -21.58
CA ARG A 127 -3.03 -5.32 -21.81
C ARG A 127 -3.64 -4.84 -20.50
N PHE A 128 -2.80 -4.47 -19.53
CA PHE A 128 -3.28 -3.98 -18.23
C PHE A 128 -4.26 -2.80 -18.38
N ASN A 129 -3.97 -1.82 -19.24
CA ASN A 129 -4.87 -0.69 -19.47
C ASN A 129 -6.24 -1.13 -19.98
N GLU A 130 -6.32 -2.06 -20.93
CA GLU A 130 -7.59 -2.62 -21.40
C GLU A 130 -8.33 -3.36 -20.29
N LEU A 131 -7.59 -4.07 -19.43
CA LEU A 131 -8.12 -4.83 -18.29
C LEU A 131 -8.82 -3.90 -17.28
N ILE A 132 -8.28 -2.70 -17.06
CA ILE A 132 -8.81 -1.72 -16.10
C ILE A 132 -9.79 -0.69 -16.70
N GLN A 133 -10.03 -0.72 -18.02
CA GLN A 133 -11.01 0.17 -18.66
C GLN A 133 -12.45 -0.09 -18.20
N LYS A 134 -12.79 -1.36 -17.96
CA LYS A 134 -14.07 -1.75 -17.37
C LYS A 134 -13.91 -1.88 -15.86
N GLY A 135 -15.02 -1.84 -15.13
CA GLY A 135 -15.02 -2.11 -13.69
C GLY A 135 -14.35 -3.45 -13.40
N THR A 136 -13.14 -3.39 -12.84
CA THR A 136 -12.28 -4.55 -12.60
C THR A 136 -11.79 -4.49 -11.16
N MET A 137 -11.89 -5.61 -10.45
CA MET A 137 -11.41 -5.73 -9.08
C MET A 137 -10.22 -6.68 -9.05
N LEU A 138 -9.06 -6.15 -8.69
CA LEU A 138 -7.90 -6.96 -8.29
C LEU A 138 -8.18 -7.46 -6.87
N ILE A 139 -8.22 -8.77 -6.73
CA ILE A 139 -8.41 -9.46 -5.45
C ILE A 139 -7.11 -10.19 -5.15
N ASP A 140 -6.52 -9.88 -4.02
CA ASP A 140 -5.33 -10.56 -3.55
C ASP A 140 -5.67 -11.32 -2.27
N ILE A 141 -5.65 -12.64 -2.32
CA ILE A 141 -5.93 -13.49 -1.16
C ILE A 141 -4.59 -14.06 -0.66
N GLY A 142 -4.06 -13.45 0.41
CA GLY A 142 -2.97 -13.99 1.18
C GLY A 142 -3.47 -14.83 2.34
N SER A 143 -2.61 -15.66 2.94
CA SER A 143 -2.98 -16.56 4.04
C SER A 143 -3.65 -15.83 5.22
N GLY A 144 -3.23 -14.59 5.52
CA GLY A 144 -3.70 -13.83 6.68
C GLY A 144 -4.77 -12.77 6.39
N SER A 145 -4.92 -12.33 5.15
CA SER A 145 -5.78 -11.21 4.77
C SER A 145 -6.09 -11.23 3.28
N MET A 146 -7.11 -10.48 2.88
CA MET A 146 -7.40 -10.22 1.48
C MET A 146 -7.37 -8.72 1.19
N GLN A 147 -6.90 -8.34 0.01
CA GLN A 147 -7.02 -6.99 -0.52
C GLN A 147 -8.04 -6.94 -1.65
N LEU A 148 -8.84 -5.88 -1.64
CA LEU A 148 -9.72 -5.51 -2.74
C LEU A 148 -9.24 -4.19 -3.33
N THR A 149 -8.80 -4.19 -4.59
CA THR A 149 -8.49 -2.95 -5.33
C THR A 149 -9.37 -2.85 -6.56
N VAL A 150 -10.09 -1.75 -6.72
CA VAL A 150 -11.00 -1.54 -7.85
C VAL A 150 -10.44 -0.49 -8.79
N TYR A 151 -10.47 -0.81 -10.08
CA TYR A 151 -10.25 0.12 -11.18
C TYR A 151 -11.51 0.23 -12.04
N ASN A 152 -11.73 1.40 -12.64
CA ASN A 152 -12.80 1.65 -13.60
C ASN A 152 -12.42 2.79 -14.53
N ALA A 153 -12.76 2.69 -15.82
CA ALA A 153 -12.43 3.68 -16.84
C ALA A 153 -10.93 4.01 -16.91
N GLY A 154 -10.06 3.02 -16.62
CA GLY A 154 -8.60 3.22 -16.63
C GLY A 154 -8.05 3.88 -15.37
N HIS A 155 -8.88 4.16 -14.36
CA HIS A 155 -8.48 4.88 -13.15
C HIS A 155 -8.66 4.02 -11.90
N PHE A 156 -7.76 4.20 -10.94
CA PHE A 156 -7.93 3.66 -9.60
C PHE A 156 -9.17 4.24 -8.94
N VAL A 157 -9.97 3.39 -8.30
CA VAL A 157 -11.21 3.78 -7.62
C VAL A 157 -11.05 3.70 -6.12
N PHE A 158 -10.61 2.55 -5.58
CA PHE A 158 -10.29 2.41 -4.16
C PHE A 158 -9.47 1.15 -3.90
N SER A 159 -8.84 1.08 -2.73
CA SER A 159 -8.23 -0.14 -2.20
C SER A 159 -8.59 -0.34 -0.73
N ARG A 160 -8.84 -1.59 -0.32
CA ARG A 160 -9.15 -1.97 1.07
C ARG A 160 -8.56 -3.32 1.45
N ASN A 161 -7.87 -3.32 2.58
CA ASN A 161 -7.48 -4.54 3.26
C ASN A 161 -8.58 -5.05 4.20
N ILE A 162 -8.83 -6.36 4.19
CA ILE A 162 -9.71 -7.04 5.13
C ILE A 162 -8.89 -8.17 5.75
N LYS A 163 -8.87 -8.25 7.09
CA LYS A 163 -8.22 -9.35 7.85
C LYS A 163 -9.03 -10.65 7.71
N LEU A 164 -9.11 -11.16 6.50
CA LEU A 164 -9.88 -12.32 6.06
C LEU A 164 -9.03 -13.10 5.06
N GLY A 165 -8.22 -14.03 5.57
CA GLY A 165 -7.42 -14.95 4.77
C GLY A 165 -7.69 -16.40 5.19
N PRO A 166 -7.47 -17.38 4.31
CA PRO A 166 -7.87 -18.76 4.54
C PRO A 166 -7.18 -19.41 5.75
N LEU A 167 -5.88 -19.16 5.95
CA LEU A 167 -5.17 -19.61 7.15
C LEU A 167 -5.75 -18.96 8.41
N ARG A 168 -5.96 -17.64 8.39
CA ARG A 168 -6.55 -16.92 9.54
C ARG A 168 -7.92 -17.48 9.92
N ILE A 169 -8.78 -17.78 8.93
CA ILE A 169 -10.10 -18.36 9.15
C ILE A 169 -9.96 -19.73 9.81
N ARG A 170 -9.11 -20.60 9.25
CA ARG A 170 -8.92 -21.96 9.73
C ARG A 170 -8.41 -21.98 11.16
N GLU A 171 -7.36 -21.23 11.48
CA GLU A 171 -6.79 -21.22 12.83
C GLU A 171 -7.77 -20.61 13.85
N LEU A 172 -8.49 -19.53 13.51
CA LEU A 172 -9.47 -18.92 14.43
C LEU A 172 -10.72 -19.78 14.68
N LEU A 173 -11.11 -20.61 13.71
CA LEU A 173 -12.30 -21.45 13.79
C LEU A 173 -11.99 -22.91 14.12
N GLY A 174 -10.72 -23.33 14.14
CA GLY A 174 -10.32 -24.74 14.28
C GLY A 174 -10.90 -25.43 15.52
N ASP A 175 -10.94 -24.73 16.65
CA ASP A 175 -11.53 -25.23 17.90
C ASP A 175 -13.04 -25.54 17.80
N LEU A 176 -13.74 -24.95 16.82
CA LEU A 176 -15.16 -25.16 16.60
C LEU A 176 -15.42 -26.37 15.69
N GLU A 177 -14.47 -26.77 14.85
CA GLU A 177 -14.62 -27.90 13.92
C GLU A 177 -15.04 -29.19 14.64
N SER A 178 -14.46 -29.43 15.82
CA SER A 178 -14.79 -30.59 16.66
C SER A 178 -16.06 -30.42 17.52
N LYS A 179 -16.63 -29.21 17.59
CA LYS A 179 -17.73 -28.84 18.50
C LYS A 179 -19.05 -28.55 17.79
N THR A 180 -19.08 -28.50 16.47
CA THR A 180 -20.29 -28.23 15.67
C THR A 180 -20.59 -29.37 14.69
N GLY A 181 -21.87 -29.57 14.38
CA GLY A 181 -22.31 -30.45 13.30
C GLY A 181 -22.20 -29.82 11.91
N ASP A 182 -22.07 -28.48 11.83
CA ASP A 182 -21.97 -27.74 10.57
C ASP A 182 -20.86 -26.68 10.65
N TYR A 183 -19.62 -27.12 10.41
CA TYR A 183 -18.43 -26.26 10.39
C TYR A 183 -18.43 -25.30 9.18
N VAL A 184 -19.06 -25.71 8.08
CA VAL A 184 -19.15 -24.91 6.86
C VAL A 184 -20.02 -23.68 7.10
N GLU A 185 -21.18 -23.85 7.73
CA GLU A 185 -22.09 -22.74 8.04
C GLU A 185 -21.42 -21.68 8.92
N ILE A 186 -20.69 -22.11 9.97
CA ILE A 186 -19.92 -21.19 10.84
C ILE A 186 -18.89 -20.41 10.02
N MET A 187 -18.20 -21.08 9.09
CA MET A 187 -17.22 -20.44 8.23
C MET A 187 -17.87 -19.43 7.26
N GLU A 188 -19.04 -19.77 6.68
CA GLU A 188 -19.83 -18.86 5.85
C GLU A 188 -20.26 -17.61 6.63
N ASP A 189 -20.73 -17.77 7.86
CA ASP A 189 -21.16 -16.67 8.72
C ASP A 189 -19.99 -15.79 9.15
N TYR A 190 -18.85 -16.39 9.49
CA TYR A 190 -17.63 -15.65 9.77
C TYR A 190 -17.21 -14.79 8.56
N ILE A 191 -17.10 -15.40 7.38
CA ILE A 191 -16.74 -14.69 6.13
C ILE A 191 -17.73 -13.57 5.85
N ARG A 192 -19.04 -13.85 5.94
CA ARG A 192 -20.12 -12.88 5.73
C ARG A 192 -20.02 -11.69 6.68
N SER A 193 -19.76 -11.94 7.96
CA SER A 193 -19.63 -10.88 8.97
C SER A 193 -18.45 -9.93 8.68
N LYS A 194 -17.35 -10.45 8.14
CA LYS A 194 -16.15 -9.66 7.83
C LYS A 194 -16.26 -8.88 6.52
N ILE A 195 -16.87 -9.48 5.49
CA ILE A 195 -17.00 -8.84 4.18
C ILE A 195 -18.25 -7.95 4.05
N GLY A 196 -19.23 -8.08 4.95
CA GLY A 196 -20.49 -7.33 4.92
C GLY A 196 -20.30 -5.80 4.93
N GLY A 197 -19.19 -5.31 5.50
CA GLY A 197 -18.81 -3.90 5.48
C GLY A 197 -18.42 -3.35 4.10
N TYR A 198 -18.35 -4.18 3.06
CA TYR A 198 -17.99 -3.78 1.69
C TYR A 198 -18.76 -2.55 1.19
N HIS A 199 -20.08 -2.52 1.41
CA HIS A 199 -20.93 -1.41 0.96
C HIS A 199 -20.63 -0.07 1.64
N GLN A 200 -19.92 -0.05 2.77
CA GLN A 200 -19.56 1.20 3.46
C GLN A 200 -18.44 1.96 2.75
N PHE A 201 -17.62 1.28 1.96
CA PHE A 201 -16.47 1.87 1.28
C PHE A 201 -16.50 1.71 -0.25
N ALA A 202 -17.30 0.79 -0.78
CA ALA A 202 -17.47 0.61 -2.21
C ALA A 202 -18.34 1.72 -2.81
N PRO A 203 -17.90 2.40 -3.88
CA PRO A 203 -18.74 3.36 -4.59
C PRO A 203 -19.96 2.69 -5.20
N LYS A 204 -21.13 3.31 -5.07
CA LYS A 204 -22.42 2.73 -5.47
C LYS A 204 -22.58 2.69 -7.00
N GLU A 205 -21.88 3.56 -7.70
CA GLU A 205 -21.99 3.78 -9.14
C GLU A 205 -21.14 2.78 -9.95
N ILE A 206 -20.18 2.12 -9.30
CA ILE A 206 -19.19 1.28 -9.97
C ILE A 206 -19.66 -0.17 -10.00
N LYS A 207 -20.01 -0.65 -11.20
CA LYS A 207 -20.33 -2.05 -11.46
C LYS A 207 -19.06 -2.82 -11.82
N VAL A 208 -18.62 -3.68 -10.90
CA VAL A 208 -17.50 -4.58 -11.14
C VAL A 208 -17.94 -5.72 -12.05
N GLN A 209 -17.25 -5.90 -13.17
CA GLN A 209 -17.58 -6.88 -14.21
C GLN A 209 -16.65 -8.10 -14.17
N LYS A 210 -15.40 -7.90 -13.74
CA LYS A 210 -14.35 -8.91 -13.74
C LYS A 210 -13.48 -8.83 -12.49
N PHE A 211 -13.01 -9.98 -12.04
CA PHE A 211 -11.97 -10.10 -11.04
C PHE A 211 -10.63 -10.46 -11.67
N VAL A 212 -9.56 -9.96 -11.09
CA VAL A 212 -8.18 -10.40 -11.33
C VAL A 212 -7.67 -10.94 -10.01
N LEU A 213 -7.54 -12.25 -9.90
CA LEU A 213 -7.12 -12.92 -8.68
C LEU A 213 -5.61 -13.05 -8.64
N VAL A 214 -5.03 -12.65 -7.51
CA VAL A 214 -3.64 -12.79 -7.10
C VAL A 214 -3.59 -13.54 -5.76
N GLY A 215 -2.51 -14.26 -5.44
CA GLY A 215 -2.30 -14.78 -4.07
C GLY A 215 -1.83 -16.23 -3.93
N THR A 216 -1.87 -16.75 -2.70
CA THR A 216 -1.11 -17.95 -2.27
C THR A 216 -1.61 -19.28 -2.84
N ASP A 217 -2.87 -19.35 -3.29
CA ASP A 217 -3.50 -20.59 -3.78
C ASP A 217 -3.64 -20.66 -5.31
N LEU A 218 -3.04 -19.71 -6.03
CA LEU A 218 -3.20 -19.60 -7.48
C LEU A 218 -2.79 -20.85 -8.25
N ARG A 219 -1.72 -21.55 -7.83
CA ARG A 219 -1.30 -22.80 -8.50
C ARG A 219 -2.36 -23.88 -8.37
N ALA A 220 -2.93 -24.05 -7.17
CA ALA A 220 -4.01 -24.98 -6.94
C ALA A 220 -5.23 -24.61 -7.79
N PHE A 221 -5.57 -23.32 -7.84
CA PHE A 221 -6.63 -22.79 -8.69
C PHE A 221 -6.37 -23.00 -10.18
N LYS A 222 -5.17 -22.79 -10.70
CA LYS A 222 -4.84 -23.03 -12.12
C LYS A 222 -4.97 -24.51 -12.49
N HIS A 223 -4.45 -25.40 -11.64
CA HIS A 223 -4.57 -26.84 -11.85
C HIS A 223 -6.03 -27.30 -11.78
N MET A 224 -6.79 -26.81 -10.79
CA MET A 224 -8.17 -27.23 -10.55
C MET A 224 -9.17 -26.61 -11.53
N PHE A 225 -9.08 -25.31 -11.80
CA PHE A 225 -10.10 -24.57 -12.53
C PHE A 225 -9.93 -24.64 -14.04
N LEU A 226 -8.69 -24.78 -14.53
CA LEU A 226 -8.36 -24.43 -15.91
C LEU A 226 -7.66 -25.55 -16.68
N GLY A 227 -7.38 -26.68 -16.04
CA GLY A 227 -6.65 -27.80 -16.66
C GLY A 227 -5.31 -27.36 -17.28
N GLY A 228 -4.75 -26.24 -16.82
CA GLY A 228 -3.53 -25.62 -17.33
C GLY A 228 -3.63 -24.86 -18.67
N ARG A 229 -4.82 -24.55 -19.22
CA ARG A 229 -4.95 -24.00 -20.60
C ARG A 229 -5.51 -22.58 -20.74
N ILE A 230 -6.31 -22.09 -19.80
CA ILE A 230 -7.00 -20.80 -19.90
C ILE A 230 -6.75 -20.06 -18.58
N ASP A 231 -6.52 -18.74 -18.55
CA ASP A 231 -6.33 -18.01 -17.28
C ASP A 231 -7.61 -17.35 -16.76
N THR A 232 -8.76 -17.54 -17.42
CA THR A 232 -10.05 -16.92 -17.08
C THR A 232 -11.16 -17.94 -16.89
N LEU A 233 -11.94 -17.77 -15.82
CA LEU A 233 -13.05 -18.59 -15.39
C LEU A 233 -14.36 -17.78 -15.44
N THR A 234 -15.45 -18.35 -15.93
CA THR A 234 -16.78 -17.72 -15.81
C THR A 234 -17.35 -17.92 -14.41
N ARG A 235 -18.29 -17.07 -14.01
CA ARG A 235 -18.98 -17.19 -12.71
C ARG A 235 -19.64 -18.56 -12.55
N GLU A 236 -20.29 -19.06 -13.60
CA GLU A 236 -21.02 -20.33 -13.58
C GLU A 236 -20.06 -21.49 -13.32
N ARG A 237 -18.93 -21.52 -14.05
CA ARG A 237 -17.91 -22.54 -13.87
C ARG A 237 -17.27 -22.46 -12.49
N PHE A 238 -17.01 -21.26 -11.97
CA PHE A 238 -16.54 -21.07 -10.59
C PHE A 238 -17.52 -21.66 -9.58
N VAL A 239 -18.82 -21.44 -9.74
CA VAL A 239 -19.85 -21.97 -8.85
C VAL A 239 -19.90 -23.50 -8.90
N GLU A 240 -19.71 -24.14 -10.06
CA GLU A 240 -19.58 -25.60 -10.14
C GLU A 240 -18.40 -26.11 -9.31
N LEU A 241 -17.24 -25.46 -9.45
CA LEU A 241 -16.01 -25.82 -8.74
C LEU A 241 -16.12 -25.60 -7.22
N TYR A 242 -16.81 -24.53 -6.81
CA TYR A 242 -17.16 -24.31 -5.41
C TYR A 242 -17.91 -25.50 -4.81
N HIS A 243 -18.98 -25.97 -5.47
CA HIS A 243 -19.77 -27.11 -4.98
C HIS A 243 -19.01 -28.43 -5.01
N HIS A 244 -18.01 -28.56 -5.89
CA HIS A 244 -17.09 -29.71 -5.91
C HIS A 244 -16.20 -29.72 -4.67
N ILE A 245 -15.51 -28.60 -4.39
CA ILE A 245 -14.60 -28.45 -3.25
C ILE A 245 -15.33 -28.66 -1.92
N LEU A 246 -16.55 -28.15 -1.81
CA LEU A 246 -17.38 -28.27 -0.61
C LEU A 246 -17.62 -29.73 -0.18
N LYS A 247 -17.61 -30.68 -1.13
CA LYS A 247 -17.96 -32.09 -0.86
C LYS A 247 -16.75 -33.00 -0.67
N ILE A 248 -15.54 -32.51 -0.93
CA ILE A 248 -14.34 -33.35 -1.01
C ILE A 248 -13.43 -33.08 0.19
N PRO A 249 -13.07 -34.12 0.97
CA PRO A 249 -12.10 -34.00 2.05
C PRO A 249 -10.74 -33.44 1.58
N PRO A 250 -10.06 -32.61 2.40
CA PRO A 250 -8.76 -32.02 2.05
C PRO A 250 -7.68 -33.03 1.64
N GLN A 251 -7.71 -34.25 2.20
CA GLN A 251 -6.76 -35.31 1.84
C GLN A 251 -6.90 -35.74 0.38
N ILE A 252 -8.13 -35.79 -0.13
CA ILE A 252 -8.42 -36.14 -1.51
C ILE A 252 -8.03 -34.96 -2.42
N LEU A 253 -8.40 -33.73 -2.04
CA LEU A 253 -7.99 -32.52 -2.76
C LEU A 253 -6.46 -32.42 -2.91
N ALA A 254 -5.72 -32.65 -1.82
CA ALA A 254 -4.26 -32.62 -1.82
C ALA A 254 -3.66 -33.60 -2.84
N LYS A 255 -4.18 -34.84 -2.86
CA LYS A 255 -3.74 -35.90 -3.77
C LYS A 255 -4.12 -35.60 -5.22
N GLU A 256 -5.37 -35.21 -5.46
CA GLU A 256 -5.92 -34.96 -6.80
C GLU A 256 -5.22 -33.80 -7.49
N TYR A 257 -5.02 -32.68 -6.76
CA TYR A 257 -4.43 -31.46 -7.30
C TYR A 257 -2.91 -31.36 -7.09
N LYS A 258 -2.29 -32.39 -6.47
CA LYS A 258 -0.84 -32.46 -6.20
C LYS A 258 -0.32 -31.24 -5.43
N VAL A 259 -1.06 -30.83 -4.42
CA VAL A 259 -0.69 -29.71 -3.53
C VAL A 259 -0.43 -30.23 -2.12
N PRO A 260 0.40 -29.53 -1.32
CA PRO A 260 0.57 -29.87 0.09
C PRO A 260 -0.77 -29.93 0.82
N TYR A 261 -0.89 -30.83 1.80
CA TYR A 261 -2.11 -30.97 2.60
C TYR A 261 -2.54 -29.63 3.22
N GLU A 262 -1.59 -28.87 3.77
CA GLU A 262 -1.83 -27.53 4.32
C GLU A 262 -2.38 -26.52 3.33
N SER A 263 -2.03 -26.63 2.04
CA SER A 263 -2.62 -25.81 0.99
C SER A 263 -4.03 -26.30 0.65
N ALA A 264 -4.26 -27.61 0.63
CA ALA A 264 -5.56 -28.18 0.34
C ALA A 264 -6.63 -27.79 1.38
N THR A 265 -6.26 -27.72 2.68
CA THR A 265 -7.18 -27.29 3.75
C THR A 265 -7.59 -25.81 3.65
N GLN A 266 -6.83 -25.00 2.89
CA GLN A 266 -7.15 -23.58 2.66
C GLN A 266 -8.05 -23.35 1.44
N LEU A 267 -8.22 -24.34 0.57
CA LEU A 267 -8.98 -24.16 -0.67
C LEU A 267 -10.45 -23.80 -0.40
N LEU A 268 -11.08 -24.49 0.55
CA LEU A 268 -12.47 -24.24 0.92
C LEU A 268 -12.70 -22.79 1.40
N PRO A 269 -11.99 -22.28 2.44
CA PRO A 269 -12.17 -20.89 2.83
C PRO A 269 -11.82 -19.90 1.71
N SER A 270 -10.80 -20.16 0.88
CA SER A 270 -10.45 -19.29 -0.24
C SER A 270 -11.57 -19.20 -1.28
N VAL A 271 -12.21 -20.31 -1.67
CA VAL A 271 -13.34 -20.27 -2.60
C VAL A 271 -14.62 -19.70 -1.98
N MET A 272 -14.81 -19.84 -0.66
CA MET A 272 -15.94 -19.21 0.04
C MET A 272 -15.81 -17.68 0.05
N ILE A 273 -14.59 -17.15 0.29
CA ILE A 273 -14.30 -15.71 0.18
C ILE A 273 -14.61 -15.21 -1.24
N LEU A 274 -14.12 -15.91 -2.27
CA LEU A 274 -14.35 -15.54 -3.67
C LEU A 274 -15.82 -15.59 -4.05
N LYS A 275 -16.55 -16.65 -3.64
CA LYS A 275 -18.00 -16.78 -3.85
C LYS A 275 -18.74 -15.60 -3.26
N LYS A 276 -18.45 -15.26 -2.00
CA LYS A 276 -19.11 -14.13 -1.32
C LYS A 276 -18.79 -12.80 -1.99
N THR A 277 -17.56 -12.62 -2.46
CA THR A 277 -17.16 -11.40 -3.17
C THR A 277 -17.85 -11.31 -4.56
N LEU A 278 -17.99 -12.42 -5.28
CA LEU A 278 -18.76 -12.48 -6.54
C LEU A 278 -20.24 -12.14 -6.32
N GLU A 279 -20.84 -12.66 -5.25
CA GLU A 279 -22.22 -12.35 -4.86
C GLU A 279 -22.42 -10.86 -4.58
N LEU A 280 -21.49 -10.23 -3.84
CA LEU A 280 -21.56 -8.81 -3.49
C LEU A 280 -21.38 -7.86 -4.69
N THR A 281 -20.52 -8.23 -5.62
CA THR A 281 -20.09 -7.33 -6.71
C THR A 281 -20.85 -7.56 -8.02
N GLY A 282 -21.37 -8.77 -8.24
CA GLY A 282 -22.00 -9.16 -9.49
C GLY A 282 -21.02 -9.44 -10.64
N ALA A 283 -19.71 -9.56 -10.36
CA ALA A 283 -18.71 -9.89 -11.37
C ALA A 283 -19.04 -11.21 -12.13
N LYS A 284 -18.67 -11.25 -13.41
CA LYS A 284 -19.03 -12.32 -14.34
C LYS A 284 -17.88 -13.30 -14.62
N SER A 285 -16.64 -12.92 -14.31
CA SER A 285 -15.46 -13.73 -14.57
C SER A 285 -14.34 -13.45 -13.60
N ILE A 286 -13.47 -14.44 -13.41
CA ILE A 286 -12.24 -14.36 -12.61
C ILE A 286 -11.07 -14.69 -13.54
N THR A 287 -10.12 -13.77 -13.70
CA THR A 287 -8.84 -14.01 -14.37
C THR A 287 -7.76 -14.25 -13.33
N LEU A 288 -6.95 -15.29 -13.46
CA LEU A 288 -5.82 -15.59 -12.58
C LEU A 288 -4.56 -14.87 -13.10
N SER A 289 -3.82 -14.19 -12.22
CA SER A 289 -2.53 -13.58 -12.55
C SER A 289 -1.41 -14.27 -11.78
N ASP A 290 -0.32 -14.65 -12.45
CA ASP A 290 0.85 -15.28 -11.81
C ASP A 290 1.77 -14.29 -11.07
N ALA A 291 1.39 -13.01 -11.02
CA ALA A 291 2.15 -12.01 -10.29
C ALA A 291 2.23 -12.35 -8.80
N ASP A 292 3.43 -12.30 -8.23
CA ASP A 292 3.62 -12.39 -6.78
C ASP A 292 4.39 -11.18 -6.21
N LEU A 293 4.54 -11.15 -4.88
CA LEU A 293 5.20 -10.03 -4.20
C LEU A 293 6.67 -9.90 -4.60
N ALA A 294 7.33 -11.03 -4.87
CA ALA A 294 8.72 -11.03 -5.27
C ALA A 294 8.89 -10.45 -6.69
N ASP A 295 7.94 -10.69 -7.59
CA ASP A 295 7.85 -9.98 -8.87
C ASP A 295 7.67 -8.49 -8.64
N GLY A 296 6.78 -8.10 -7.72
CA GLY A 296 6.52 -6.70 -7.39
C GLY A 296 7.78 -5.95 -6.97
N LEU A 297 8.63 -6.57 -6.15
CA LEU A 297 9.92 -5.99 -5.74
C LEU A 297 10.89 -5.81 -6.91
N ILE A 298 10.99 -6.80 -7.81
CA ILE A 298 11.84 -6.73 -9.00
C ILE A 298 11.33 -5.67 -9.98
N VAL A 299 10.03 -5.67 -10.25
CA VAL A 299 9.37 -4.70 -11.14
C VAL A 299 9.56 -3.29 -10.59
N HIS A 300 9.35 -3.08 -9.30
CA HIS A 300 9.56 -1.79 -8.67
C HIS A 300 10.98 -1.26 -8.89
N GLU A 301 11.99 -2.11 -8.68
CA GLU A 301 13.39 -1.75 -8.94
C GLU A 301 13.63 -1.39 -10.42
N LEU A 302 13.03 -2.12 -11.37
CA LEU A 302 13.12 -1.81 -12.80
C LEU A 302 12.52 -0.44 -13.15
N LEU A 303 11.40 -0.08 -12.52
CA LEU A 303 10.72 1.20 -12.73
C LEU A 303 11.50 2.37 -12.14
N GLU A 304 12.04 2.22 -10.92
CA GLU A 304 12.88 3.23 -10.26
C GLU A 304 14.17 3.51 -11.03
N MET A 305 14.78 2.44 -11.59
CA MET A 305 15.93 2.57 -12.50
C MET A 305 15.58 3.19 -13.86
N ARG A 306 14.29 3.50 -14.13
CA ARG A 306 13.76 3.97 -15.42
C ARG A 306 14.13 3.07 -16.60
N LYS A 307 14.33 1.78 -16.34
CA LYS A 307 14.63 0.79 -17.38
C LYS A 307 13.38 0.37 -18.15
N LYS A 308 12.20 0.51 -17.53
CA LYS A 308 10.90 0.32 -18.15
C LYS A 308 9.95 1.41 -17.68
N VAL A 309 9.02 1.80 -18.55
CA VAL A 309 7.91 2.70 -18.24
C VAL A 309 6.65 1.89 -18.46
N LEU A 310 5.76 1.90 -17.47
CA LEU A 310 4.41 1.37 -17.63
C LEU A 310 3.50 2.49 -18.10
N ASP A 311 2.53 2.17 -18.95
CA ASP A 311 1.57 3.15 -19.46
C ASP A 311 0.66 3.68 -18.33
N HIS A 312 0.40 2.87 -17.30
CA HIS A 312 -0.41 3.24 -16.15
C HIS A 312 0.40 4.01 -15.10
N SER A 313 -0.12 5.15 -14.64
CA SER A 313 0.53 5.97 -13.61
C SER A 313 0.15 5.52 -12.20
N PHE A 314 1.00 4.70 -11.60
CA PHE A 314 0.85 4.30 -10.21
C PHE A 314 0.97 5.47 -9.22
N THR A 315 1.67 6.54 -9.57
CA THR A 315 1.68 7.77 -8.76
C THR A 315 0.31 8.42 -8.72
N GLU A 316 -0.44 8.40 -9.83
CA GLU A 316 -1.81 8.94 -9.85
C GLU A 316 -2.74 8.09 -8.97
N ASP A 317 -2.56 6.77 -8.92
CA ASP A 317 -3.33 5.90 -8.00
C ASP A 317 -3.16 6.35 -6.53
N ILE A 318 -1.95 6.73 -6.13
CA ILE A 318 -1.66 7.25 -4.77
C ILE A 318 -2.43 8.56 -4.53
N ILE A 319 -2.37 9.48 -5.48
CA ILE A 319 -3.03 10.79 -5.37
C ILE A 319 -4.55 10.62 -5.33
N VAL A 320 -5.13 9.80 -6.21
CA VAL A 320 -6.56 9.48 -6.21
C VAL A 320 -6.96 8.81 -4.89
N SER A 321 -6.12 7.93 -4.32
CA SER A 321 -6.35 7.37 -2.98
C SER A 321 -6.47 8.45 -1.90
N ALA A 322 -5.64 9.50 -1.94
CA ALA A 322 -5.76 10.63 -1.01
C ALA A 322 -7.03 11.47 -1.28
N ARG A 323 -7.35 11.77 -2.54
CA ARG A 323 -8.59 12.50 -2.89
C ARG A 323 -9.84 11.75 -2.45
N ASN A 324 -9.86 10.41 -2.55
CA ASN A 324 -10.97 9.59 -2.06
C ASN A 324 -11.15 9.68 -0.54
N ILE A 325 -10.05 9.81 0.21
CA ILE A 325 -10.13 10.04 1.66
C ILE A 325 -10.69 11.45 1.92
N ALA A 326 -10.16 12.49 1.27
CA ALA A 326 -10.66 13.85 1.39
C ALA A 326 -12.17 13.96 1.09
N ASN A 327 -12.61 13.33 -0.01
CA ASN A 327 -14.02 13.27 -0.40
C ASN A 327 -14.89 12.56 0.65
N ARG A 328 -14.40 11.45 1.23
CA ARG A 328 -15.14 10.73 2.30
C ARG A 328 -15.36 11.61 3.53
N TYR A 329 -14.39 12.44 3.86
CA TYR A 329 -14.47 13.38 4.99
C TYR A 329 -15.02 14.75 4.58
N ASN A 330 -15.66 14.84 3.41
CA ASN A 330 -16.36 16.04 2.93
C ASN A 330 -15.48 17.31 2.96
N CYS A 331 -14.21 17.16 2.59
CA CYS A 331 -13.31 18.30 2.44
C CYS A 331 -13.72 19.18 1.26
N ASP A 332 -13.42 20.47 1.35
CA ASP A 332 -13.68 21.44 0.28
C ASP A 332 -12.74 21.21 -0.92
N PRO A 333 -13.27 20.78 -2.09
CA PRO A 333 -12.44 20.47 -3.25
C PRO A 333 -11.81 21.71 -3.90
N GLU A 334 -12.45 22.89 -3.82
CA GLU A 334 -11.93 24.12 -4.42
C GLU A 334 -10.73 24.63 -3.61
N HIS A 335 -10.86 24.63 -2.29
CA HIS A 335 -9.76 24.97 -1.39
C HIS A 335 -8.57 23.99 -1.54
N ILE A 336 -8.83 22.67 -1.55
CA ILE A 336 -7.78 21.66 -1.76
C ILE A 336 -7.00 21.95 -3.05
N MET A 337 -7.71 22.20 -4.16
CA MET A 337 -7.09 22.44 -5.45
C MET A 337 -6.16 23.66 -5.42
N VAL A 338 -6.57 24.74 -4.74
CA VAL A 338 -5.75 25.96 -4.63
C VAL A 338 -4.51 25.73 -3.77
N VAL A 339 -4.67 25.14 -2.57
CA VAL A 339 -3.54 24.87 -1.67
C VAL A 339 -2.57 23.87 -2.30
N GLU A 340 -3.06 22.79 -2.91
CA GLU A 340 -2.24 21.80 -3.63
C GLU A 340 -1.41 22.50 -4.72
N ARG A 341 -2.06 23.31 -5.55
CA ARG A 341 -1.40 24.04 -6.64
C ARG A 341 -0.31 24.97 -6.13
N PHE A 342 -0.58 25.75 -5.08
CA PHE A 342 0.40 26.68 -4.53
C PHE A 342 1.54 25.99 -3.78
N ALA A 343 1.25 24.95 -3.00
CA ALA A 343 2.26 24.17 -2.29
C ALA A 343 3.25 23.54 -3.27
N LEU A 344 2.75 22.95 -4.36
CA LEU A 344 3.60 22.34 -5.38
C LEU A 344 4.37 23.39 -6.19
N HIS A 345 3.77 24.54 -6.49
CA HIS A 345 4.48 25.63 -7.15
C HIS A 345 5.62 26.18 -6.26
N LEU A 346 5.37 26.37 -4.97
CA LEU A 346 6.39 26.79 -4.00
C LEU A 346 7.52 25.76 -3.93
N PHE A 347 7.19 24.47 -3.83
CA PHE A 347 8.16 23.38 -3.86
C PHE A 347 9.04 23.45 -5.12
N ASP A 348 8.43 23.51 -6.30
CA ASP A 348 9.19 23.49 -7.56
C ASP A 348 10.11 24.73 -7.71
N ARG A 349 9.65 25.90 -7.26
CA ARG A 349 10.41 27.16 -7.36
C ARG A 349 11.49 27.29 -6.30
N LEU A 350 11.32 26.66 -5.14
CA LEU A 350 12.24 26.71 -4.01
C LEU A 350 13.14 25.47 -3.90
N ARG A 351 13.22 24.64 -4.95
CA ARG A 351 14.04 23.41 -4.97
C ARG A 351 15.48 23.61 -4.50
N ARG A 352 16.10 24.74 -4.86
CA ARG A 352 17.48 25.08 -4.43
C ARG A 352 17.60 25.35 -2.93
N LEU A 353 16.52 25.76 -2.29
CA LEU A 353 16.46 26.08 -0.86
C LEU A 353 16.25 24.82 -0.01
N HIS A 354 15.26 23.99 -0.38
CA HIS A 354 14.91 22.83 0.44
C HIS A 354 15.69 21.55 0.07
N GLY A 355 16.13 21.39 -1.19
CA GLY A 355 16.95 20.25 -1.63
C GLY A 355 16.21 18.90 -1.69
N LEU A 356 14.89 18.92 -1.66
CA LEU A 356 14.02 17.73 -1.62
C LEU A 356 13.73 17.19 -3.03
N ASP A 357 13.30 15.93 -3.11
CA ASP A 357 13.15 15.20 -4.36
C ASP A 357 11.69 15.08 -4.85
N LYS A 358 11.47 14.24 -5.88
CA LYS A 358 10.13 14.03 -6.45
C LYS A 358 9.19 13.27 -5.51
N ARG A 359 9.72 12.39 -4.66
CA ARG A 359 8.94 11.63 -3.70
C ARG A 359 8.48 12.55 -2.57
N ASP A 360 9.36 13.43 -2.08
CA ASP A 360 8.98 14.48 -1.13
C ASP A 360 7.90 15.42 -1.68
N ARG A 361 7.98 15.77 -2.97
CA ARG A 361 6.95 16.55 -3.67
C ARG A 361 5.58 15.85 -3.65
N LEU A 362 5.56 14.53 -3.86
CA LEU A 362 4.34 13.73 -3.75
C LEU A 362 3.80 13.74 -2.31
N LEU A 363 4.65 13.57 -1.29
CA LEU A 363 4.19 13.62 0.10
C LEU A 363 3.60 14.98 0.48
N LEU A 364 4.16 16.09 -0.03
CA LEU A 364 3.56 17.42 0.10
C LEU A 364 2.19 17.51 -0.57
N GLN A 365 2.05 16.95 -1.77
CA GLN A 365 0.78 16.90 -2.49
C GLN A 365 -0.29 16.15 -1.68
N LEU A 366 0.05 14.97 -1.14
CA LEU A 366 -0.86 14.20 -0.30
C LEU A 366 -1.25 14.97 0.97
N ALA A 367 -0.29 15.66 1.60
CA ALA A 367 -0.57 16.47 2.78
C ALA A 367 -1.51 17.63 2.46
N ALA A 368 -1.31 18.33 1.34
CA ALA A 368 -2.20 19.41 0.89
C ALA A 368 -3.63 18.91 0.61
N ILE A 369 -3.78 17.72 0.02
CA ILE A 369 -5.09 17.11 -0.22
C ILE A 369 -5.80 16.73 1.09
N LEU A 370 -5.05 16.34 2.12
CA LEU A 370 -5.59 15.73 3.33
C LEU A 370 -5.62 16.66 4.56
N GLN A 371 -5.07 17.87 4.47
CA GLN A 371 -4.82 18.76 5.61
C GLN A 371 -6.08 19.11 6.41
N ASP A 372 -7.25 19.11 5.76
CA ASP A 372 -8.54 19.53 6.30
C ASP A 372 -9.51 18.37 6.61
N THR A 373 -9.06 17.12 6.48
CA THR A 373 -9.90 15.95 6.75
C THR A 373 -10.49 15.92 8.16
N GLY A 374 -9.79 16.51 9.12
CA GLY A 374 -10.22 16.62 10.51
C GLY A 374 -11.39 17.57 10.77
N SER A 375 -11.69 18.48 9.84
CA SER A 375 -12.82 19.41 9.97
C SER A 375 -14.18 18.70 10.01
N TYR A 376 -14.23 17.46 9.49
CA TYR A 376 -15.38 16.56 9.64
C TYR A 376 -15.67 16.19 11.11
N ILE A 377 -14.64 16.17 11.96
CA ILE A 377 -14.76 15.83 13.38
C ILE A 377 -15.00 17.08 14.23
N ASP A 378 -14.12 18.07 14.12
CA ASP A 378 -14.21 19.36 14.83
C ASP A 378 -13.35 20.40 14.09
N MET A 379 -13.90 21.61 13.90
CA MET A 379 -13.23 22.72 13.23
C MET A 379 -12.12 23.36 14.08
N ASN A 380 -12.27 23.38 15.41
CA ASN A 380 -11.36 24.11 16.31
C ASN A 380 -9.96 23.48 16.39
N ALA A 381 -9.88 22.16 16.26
CA ALA A 381 -8.63 21.39 16.30
C ALA A 381 -8.51 20.46 15.08
N HIS A 382 -9.05 20.86 13.93
CA HIS A 382 -9.10 20.04 12.72
C HIS A 382 -7.74 19.43 12.37
N TYR A 383 -6.63 20.17 12.49
CA TYR A 383 -5.29 19.66 12.21
C TYR A 383 -4.86 18.47 13.09
N VAL A 384 -5.33 18.38 14.35
CA VAL A 384 -5.12 17.22 15.23
C VAL A 384 -5.92 16.02 14.73
N HIS A 385 -7.15 16.25 14.28
CA HIS A 385 -8.03 15.24 13.75
C HIS A 385 -7.60 14.76 12.35
N SER A 386 -7.08 15.64 11.49
CA SER A 386 -6.47 15.31 10.21
C SER A 386 -5.29 14.36 10.40
N TYR A 387 -4.40 14.67 11.37
CA TYR A 387 -3.33 13.76 11.75
C TYR A 387 -3.87 12.36 12.11
N TYR A 388 -4.91 12.29 12.95
CA TYR A 388 -5.52 11.02 13.35
C TYR A 388 -6.16 10.26 12.19
N ILE A 389 -6.89 10.96 11.31
CA ILE A 389 -7.53 10.36 10.14
C ILE A 389 -6.50 9.81 9.17
N ILE A 390 -5.46 10.59 8.84
CA ILE A 390 -4.38 10.15 7.95
C ILE A 390 -3.63 8.97 8.57
N GLN A 391 -3.38 9.02 9.88
CA GLN A 391 -2.78 7.90 10.61
C GLN A 391 -3.65 6.63 10.58
N SER A 392 -4.96 6.78 10.54
CA SER A 392 -5.90 5.65 10.54
C SER A 392 -6.29 5.21 9.13
N SER A 393 -5.75 5.87 8.09
CA SER A 393 -6.10 5.62 6.70
C SER A 393 -5.02 4.84 5.97
N GLU A 394 -5.46 3.86 5.19
CA GLU A 394 -4.60 3.17 4.22
C GLU A 394 -4.56 3.99 2.93
N ILE A 395 -3.38 4.50 2.58
CA ILE A 395 -3.10 5.19 1.31
C ILE A 395 -2.19 4.25 0.53
N ILE A 396 -2.68 3.73 -0.60
CA ILE A 396 -1.90 2.77 -1.40
C ILE A 396 -0.55 3.39 -1.81
N GLY A 397 0.51 2.58 -1.83
CA GLY A 397 1.79 2.99 -2.39
C GLY A 397 2.63 3.94 -1.56
N ILE A 398 2.27 4.21 -0.29
CA ILE A 398 3.16 4.87 0.68
C ILE A 398 3.45 3.96 1.88
N SER A 399 4.66 4.06 2.40
CA SER A 399 5.12 3.33 3.59
C SER A 399 4.50 3.86 4.89
N GLU A 400 4.65 3.10 5.99
CA GLU A 400 4.27 3.58 7.33
C GLU A 400 4.96 4.90 7.67
N LEU A 401 6.26 5.02 7.37
CA LEU A 401 7.03 6.24 7.61
C LEU A 401 6.54 7.41 6.76
N GLU A 402 6.20 7.17 5.50
CA GLU A 402 5.66 8.21 4.62
C GLU A 402 4.26 8.66 5.05
N ARG A 403 3.43 7.74 5.53
CA ARG A 403 2.12 8.08 6.13
C ARG A 403 2.31 8.92 7.40
N ASP A 404 3.32 8.62 8.22
CA ASP A 404 3.69 9.41 9.38
C ASP A 404 4.16 10.82 8.99
N LEU A 405 4.96 10.93 7.92
CA LEU A 405 5.37 12.21 7.35
C LEU A 405 4.16 13.02 6.86
N VAL A 406 3.29 12.45 6.02
CA VAL A 406 2.11 13.12 5.48
C VAL A 406 1.19 13.59 6.61
N ALA A 407 0.90 12.73 7.59
CA ALA A 407 0.10 13.09 8.75
C ALA A 407 0.74 14.23 9.55
N THR A 408 2.06 14.20 9.73
CA THR A 408 2.81 15.22 10.46
C THR A 408 2.79 16.57 9.73
N ILE A 409 2.99 16.57 8.41
CA ILE A 409 2.94 17.78 7.58
C ILE A 409 1.53 18.40 7.67
N ALA A 410 0.50 17.58 7.50
CA ALA A 410 -0.90 18.00 7.66
C ALA A 410 -1.23 18.47 9.09
N ARG A 411 -0.60 17.93 10.13
CA ARG A 411 -0.81 18.39 11.51
C ARG A 411 -0.32 19.83 11.72
N TYR A 412 0.82 20.16 11.14
CA TYR A 412 1.53 21.40 11.43
C TYR A 412 1.34 22.49 10.37
N HIS A 413 0.34 22.34 9.49
CA HIS A 413 -0.03 23.34 8.49
C HIS A 413 -0.77 24.56 9.09
N SER A 414 -1.34 24.43 10.29
CA SER A 414 -2.25 25.41 10.89
C SER A 414 -1.67 26.04 12.17
N ALA A 415 -2.23 25.79 13.36
CA ALA A 415 -1.88 26.54 14.57
C ALA A 415 -0.53 26.15 15.21
N GLU A 416 -0.22 24.85 15.31
CA GLU A 416 1.00 24.37 15.96
C GLU A 416 2.21 24.40 15.01
N THR A 417 3.39 24.71 15.55
CA THR A 417 4.67 24.48 14.86
C THR A 417 5.31 23.17 15.32
N PRO A 418 6.02 22.44 14.44
CA PRO A 418 6.73 21.23 14.81
C PRO A 418 7.84 21.50 15.85
N SER A 419 7.75 20.81 16.99
CA SER A 419 8.77 20.83 18.05
C SER A 419 9.01 19.43 18.60
N ILE A 420 10.22 19.18 19.15
CA ILE A 420 10.57 17.90 19.77
C ILE A 420 9.70 17.58 21.01
N ASN A 421 9.06 18.60 21.58
CA ASN A 421 8.10 18.43 22.67
C ASN A 421 6.76 17.87 22.19
N ASN A 422 6.45 17.97 20.89
CA ASN A 422 5.23 17.41 20.35
C ASN A 422 5.41 15.93 19.97
N THR A 423 4.49 15.09 20.44
CA THR A 423 4.55 13.64 20.26
C THR A 423 4.58 13.22 18.78
N ALA A 424 3.78 13.85 17.92
CA ALA A 424 3.72 13.53 16.49
C ALA A 424 5.09 13.74 15.81
N PHE A 425 5.69 14.91 16.00
CA PHE A 425 6.99 15.23 15.42
C PHE A 425 8.13 14.39 16.01
N ARG A 426 8.13 14.15 17.33
CA ARG A 426 9.18 13.36 18.01
C ARG A 426 9.22 11.90 17.54
N ARG A 427 8.07 11.32 17.17
CA ARG A 427 7.97 9.94 16.69
C ARG A 427 8.67 9.71 15.35
N LEU A 428 8.81 10.75 14.52
CA LEU A 428 9.55 10.63 13.27
C LEU A 428 11.03 10.33 13.53
N PRO A 429 11.67 9.49 12.69
CA PRO A 429 13.12 9.38 12.63
C PRO A 429 13.76 10.75 12.43
N GLU A 430 14.95 10.95 13.01
CA GLU A 430 15.65 12.24 12.95
C GLU A 430 15.87 12.74 11.52
N SER A 431 16.22 11.84 10.60
CA SER A 431 16.37 12.13 9.17
C SER A 431 15.09 12.66 8.52
N SER A 432 13.92 12.22 9.01
CA SER A 432 12.61 12.57 8.47
C SER A 432 12.03 13.86 9.07
N ARG A 433 12.49 14.26 10.26
CA ARG A 433 12.01 15.49 10.94
C ARG A 433 12.29 16.75 10.13
N LEU A 434 13.48 16.84 9.51
CA LEU A 434 13.82 18.00 8.68
C LEU A 434 12.98 18.06 7.40
N VAL A 435 12.67 16.91 6.81
CA VAL A 435 11.76 16.83 5.65
C VAL A 435 10.38 17.32 6.04
N ALA A 436 9.82 16.82 7.15
CA ALA A 436 8.52 17.25 7.66
C ALA A 436 8.47 18.77 7.94
N ALA A 437 9.51 19.32 8.57
CA ALA A 437 9.61 20.75 8.86
C ALA A 437 9.59 21.61 7.58
N LYS A 438 10.42 21.25 6.59
CA LYS A 438 10.50 21.94 5.29
C LYS A 438 9.17 21.89 4.53
N LEU A 439 8.53 20.72 4.48
CA LEU A 439 7.27 20.53 3.78
C LEU A 439 6.10 21.22 4.50
N ALA A 440 6.05 21.17 5.83
CA ALA A 440 5.06 21.89 6.61
C ALA A 440 5.19 23.41 6.42
N ALA A 441 6.41 23.94 6.42
CA ALA A 441 6.65 25.36 6.14
C ALA A 441 6.12 25.80 4.76
N LEU A 442 6.31 24.97 3.72
CA LEU A 442 5.76 25.25 2.39
C LEU A 442 4.23 25.19 2.39
N LEU A 443 3.64 24.18 3.05
CA LEU A 443 2.19 23.99 3.11
C LEU A 443 1.51 25.14 3.86
N ARG A 444 2.07 25.58 4.99
CA ARG A 444 1.56 26.75 5.76
C ARG A 444 1.45 28.00 4.89
N ILE A 445 2.47 28.26 4.07
CA ILE A 445 2.49 29.44 3.18
C ILE A 445 1.47 29.28 2.06
N ALA A 446 1.33 28.08 1.49
CA ALA A 446 0.31 27.81 0.47
C ALA A 446 -1.11 27.97 1.00
N ASP A 447 -1.37 27.43 2.18
CA ASP A 447 -2.65 27.48 2.88
C ASP A 447 -3.08 28.93 3.22
N ALA A 448 -2.13 29.76 3.67
CA ALA A 448 -2.38 31.17 3.96
C ALA A 448 -2.89 31.99 2.76
N LEU A 449 -2.58 31.55 1.53
CA LEU A 449 -2.97 32.25 0.30
C LEU A 449 -4.44 32.01 -0.09
N ASP A 450 -5.13 31.10 0.60
CA ASP A 450 -6.57 30.83 0.42
C ASP A 450 -7.29 30.69 1.77
N ASP A 451 -6.85 31.45 2.79
CA ASP A 451 -7.37 31.37 4.15
C ASP A 451 -8.87 31.72 4.23
N SER A 452 -9.34 32.65 3.38
CA SER A 452 -10.77 32.96 3.25
C SER A 452 -11.59 31.87 2.57
N ARG A 453 -10.94 30.91 1.88
CA ARG A 453 -11.56 29.89 1.02
C ARG A 453 -12.42 30.48 -0.09
N GLN A 454 -12.09 31.69 -0.56
CA GLN A 454 -12.80 32.37 -1.64
C GLN A 454 -12.01 32.34 -2.97
N GLN A 455 -10.86 31.67 -3.01
CA GLN A 455 -10.04 31.49 -4.20
C GLN A 455 -9.64 32.83 -4.86
N LYS A 456 -9.49 33.88 -4.05
CA LYS A 456 -9.15 35.24 -4.49
C LYS A 456 -7.82 35.30 -5.23
N VAL A 457 -6.85 34.47 -4.84
CA VAL A 457 -5.55 34.42 -5.50
C VAL A 457 -5.63 33.50 -6.71
N GLU A 458 -5.56 34.07 -7.92
CA GLU A 458 -5.61 33.30 -9.16
C GLU A 458 -4.32 32.51 -9.41
N ARG A 459 -3.18 33.18 -9.20
CA ARG A 459 -1.84 32.68 -9.50
C ARG A 459 -0.80 33.35 -8.62
N ILE A 460 0.30 32.65 -8.38
CA ILE A 460 1.47 33.18 -7.70
C ILE A 460 2.71 33.13 -8.58
N ALA A 461 3.63 34.06 -8.37
CA ALA A 461 4.98 34.03 -8.89
C ALA A 461 5.98 34.03 -7.72
N VAL A 462 6.97 33.15 -7.76
CA VAL A 462 7.96 33.00 -6.69
C VAL A 462 9.33 33.42 -7.20
N SER A 463 9.96 34.35 -6.48
CA SER A 463 11.33 34.81 -6.71
C SER A 463 12.13 34.77 -5.41
N MET A 464 13.39 34.35 -5.51
CA MET A 464 14.29 34.24 -4.36
C MET A 464 15.46 35.22 -4.56
N LYS A 465 15.69 36.05 -3.54
CA LYS A 465 16.88 36.92 -3.41
C LYS A 465 17.71 36.43 -2.22
N LYS A 466 18.88 37.03 -1.99
CA LYS A 466 19.85 36.57 -0.97
C LYS A 466 19.22 36.37 0.42
N ASP A 467 18.33 37.27 0.85
CA ASP A 467 17.83 37.30 2.23
C ASP A 467 16.30 37.14 2.33
N GLN A 468 15.61 36.95 1.20
CA GLN A 468 14.14 36.87 1.18
C GLN A 468 13.59 36.03 0.02
N VAL A 469 12.41 35.45 0.27
CA VAL A 469 11.56 34.83 -0.74
C VAL A 469 10.37 35.76 -0.98
N THR A 470 10.18 36.23 -2.22
CA THR A 470 9.05 37.08 -2.59
C THR A 470 8.04 36.27 -3.38
N ILE A 471 6.81 36.23 -2.86
CA ILE A 471 5.64 35.58 -3.46
C ILE A 471 4.73 36.69 -3.94
N THR A 472 4.54 36.81 -5.25
CA THR A 472 3.63 37.79 -5.84
C THR A 472 2.33 37.08 -6.21
N ALA A 473 1.25 37.36 -5.48
CA ALA A 473 -0.10 36.91 -5.76
C ALA A 473 -0.76 37.85 -6.78
N ARG A 474 -1.43 37.28 -7.79
CA ARG A 474 -2.36 38.04 -8.63
C ARG A 474 -3.77 37.83 -8.12
N SER A 475 -4.46 38.92 -7.86
CA SER A 475 -5.86 38.97 -7.49
C SER A 475 -6.40 40.35 -7.86
N ASP A 476 -7.69 40.41 -8.21
CA ASP A 476 -8.43 41.66 -8.34
C ASP A 476 -9.22 41.98 -7.04
N ASP A 477 -9.16 41.10 -6.05
CA ASP A 477 -9.85 41.21 -4.76
C ASP A 477 -8.96 41.79 -3.65
N ASP A 478 -9.59 42.18 -2.53
CA ASP A 478 -8.88 42.54 -1.30
C ASP A 478 -8.30 41.30 -0.60
N LEU A 479 -6.96 41.23 -0.58
CA LEU A 479 -6.16 40.19 0.06
C LEU A 479 -5.71 40.52 1.50
N SER A 480 -6.38 41.45 2.19
CA SER A 480 -5.96 41.88 3.53
C SER A 480 -5.90 40.73 4.54
N LEU A 481 -6.87 39.81 4.52
CA LEU A 481 -6.87 38.63 5.40
C LEU A 481 -5.72 37.69 5.05
N GLU A 482 -5.57 37.34 3.76
CA GLU A 482 -4.51 36.46 3.27
C GLU A 482 -3.12 37.03 3.60
N LYS A 483 -2.94 38.35 3.49
CA LYS A 483 -1.70 39.05 3.89
C LYS A 483 -1.43 38.92 5.38
N GLN A 484 -2.45 39.09 6.22
CA GLN A 484 -2.30 38.94 7.68
C GLN A 484 -1.93 37.49 8.03
N THR A 485 -2.72 36.52 7.58
CA THR A 485 -2.47 35.09 7.85
C THR A 485 -1.13 34.63 7.29
N PHE A 486 -0.73 35.12 6.11
CA PHE A 486 0.58 34.83 5.53
C PHE A 486 1.70 35.33 6.44
N ASN A 487 1.61 36.56 6.95
CA ASN A 487 2.63 37.12 7.84
C ASN A 487 2.73 36.32 9.15
N ASP A 488 1.60 35.91 9.73
CA ASP A 488 1.58 35.10 10.94
C ASP A 488 2.24 33.73 10.73
N LYS A 489 1.97 33.09 9.58
CA LYS A 489 2.57 31.80 9.21
C LYS A 489 4.03 31.90 8.73
N SER A 490 4.51 33.10 8.38
CA SER A 490 5.85 33.34 7.83
C SER A 490 6.99 33.07 8.81
N ALA A 491 6.76 33.26 10.12
CA ALA A 491 7.78 33.07 11.15
C ALA A 491 8.38 31.66 11.12
N TYR A 492 7.55 30.64 10.95
CA TYR A 492 8.02 29.25 10.88
C TYR A 492 8.82 28.96 9.60
N PHE A 493 8.42 29.55 8.47
CA PHE A 493 9.20 29.43 7.24
C PHE A 493 10.60 30.06 7.40
N GLU A 494 10.67 31.23 8.04
CA GLU A 494 11.93 31.91 8.33
C GLU A 494 12.82 31.09 9.27
N GLU A 495 12.25 30.47 10.30
CA GLU A 495 12.98 29.55 11.20
C GLU A 495 13.57 28.34 10.45
N VAL A 496 12.79 27.73 9.55
CA VAL A 496 13.21 26.52 8.82
C VAL A 496 14.22 26.80 7.72
N PHE A 497 14.08 27.92 7.01
CA PHE A 497 14.87 28.21 5.81
C PHE A 497 15.88 29.35 5.95
N GLY A 498 15.82 30.11 7.06
CA GLY A 498 16.66 31.28 7.27
C GLY A 498 16.39 32.42 6.28
N LEU A 499 15.24 32.41 5.60
CA LEU A 499 14.83 33.43 4.63
C LEU A 499 13.42 33.91 4.96
N LYS A 500 13.23 35.22 4.98
CA LYS A 500 11.93 35.82 5.21
C LYS A 500 11.04 35.71 3.97
N PRO A 501 9.86 35.06 4.03
CA PRO A 501 8.91 35.10 2.95
C PRO A 501 8.10 36.41 3.00
N ILE A 502 7.80 36.99 1.83
CA ILE A 502 7.07 38.26 1.71
C ILE A 502 5.99 38.08 0.64
N LEU A 503 4.73 38.32 1.01
CA LEU A 503 3.62 38.39 0.08
C LEU A 503 3.50 39.78 -0.54
N ARG A 504 3.44 39.83 -1.87
CA ARG A 504 3.07 41.02 -2.65
C ARG A 504 1.78 40.71 -3.40
N GLY A 505 0.85 41.65 -3.40
CA GLY A 505 -0.39 41.59 -4.18
C GLY A 505 -0.46 42.83 -5.04
#